data_AF-A0A7G2JZB4-F1
#
_entry.id   AF-A0A7G2JZB4-F1
#
_cell.length_a   1.000
_cell.length_b   1.000
_cell.length_c   1.000
_cell.angle_alpha   90.00
_cell.angle_beta   90.00
_cell.angle_gamma   90.00
#
_symmetry.space_group_name_H-M   'P 1'
#
loop_
_entity.id
_entity.type
_entity.pdbx_description
1 polymer ?
#
loop_
_entity_poly.entity_id
_entity_poly.type
_entity_poly.pdbx_seq_one_letter_code
_entity_poly.pdbx_strand_id
1 'polypeptide(L)'
;FVDIIDGLTVTHQTDELTGLSSIVVQDVGERATAGKDLRPTIKLVDANGNDIFLPENDVLAQYFLPGKAIVSLDDGAAVKVGEPLARIPQESVGTKDITGGLPRVADLFEARKPKEPAILAEISGIVSFGKETKGKRRL
;
A
#
# COMPACT_ATOMS: atom_id res chain seq x y z
N PHE A 1 23.69 2.84 -5.82
CA PHE A 1 22.23 2.71 -6.05
C PHE A 1 21.79 3.55 -7.25
N VAL A 2 20.67 3.23 -7.92
CA VAL A 2 20.14 4.02 -9.05
C VAL A 2 18.71 4.45 -8.74
N ASP A 3 18.41 5.75 -8.87
CA ASP A 3 17.08 6.35 -8.60
C ASP A 3 16.52 6.04 -7.19
N ILE A 4 17.40 5.84 -6.21
CA ILE A 4 17.08 5.69 -4.79
C ILE A 4 17.48 7.01 -4.11
N ILE A 5 16.49 7.86 -3.86
CA ILE A 5 16.65 9.18 -3.25
C ILE A 5 15.76 9.30 -2.02
N ASP A 6 16.37 9.70 -0.91
CA ASP A 6 15.70 9.83 0.38
C ASP A 6 14.60 10.90 0.35
N GLY A 7 13.42 10.54 0.86
CA GLY A 7 12.25 11.39 0.88
C GLY A 7 11.54 11.55 -0.48
N LEU A 8 12.13 11.04 -1.56
CA LEU A 8 11.58 11.09 -2.92
C LEU A 8 11.07 9.74 -3.41
N THR A 9 11.91 8.71 -3.30
CA THR A 9 11.57 7.33 -3.71
C THR A 9 11.63 6.36 -2.54
N VAL A 10 12.38 6.69 -1.49
CA VAL A 10 12.59 5.82 -0.34
C VAL A 10 12.50 6.58 0.99
N THR A 11 12.29 5.85 2.08
CA THR A 11 12.25 6.37 3.45
C THR A 11 13.11 5.48 4.35
N HIS A 12 13.94 6.08 5.18
CA HIS A 12 14.71 5.35 6.18
C HIS A 12 13.81 5.02 7.38
N GLN A 13 13.75 3.74 7.72
CA GLN A 13 13.11 3.24 8.92
C GLN A 13 14.19 2.58 9.78
N THR A 14 14.37 3.07 11.00
CA THR A 14 15.27 2.43 11.97
C THR A 14 14.42 1.53 12.86
N ASP A 15 14.80 0.26 12.96
CA ASP A 15 14.17 -0.67 13.88
C ASP A 15 14.71 -0.42 15.30
N GLU A 16 13.83 -0.09 16.25
CA GLU A 16 14.18 0.24 17.62
C GLU A 16 14.74 -0.96 18.42
N LEU A 17 14.42 -2.20 18.01
CA LEU A 17 14.89 -3.41 18.70
C LEU A 17 16.29 -3.82 18.26
N THR A 18 16.58 -3.70 16.97
CA THR A 18 17.85 -4.17 16.39
C THR A 18 18.83 -3.03 16.13
N GLY A 19 18.38 -1.77 16.14
CA GLY A 19 19.16 -0.60 15.79
C GLY A 19 19.57 -0.56 14.31
N LEU A 20 19.06 -1.49 13.49
CA LEU A 20 19.39 -1.58 12.07
C LEU A 20 18.54 -0.57 11.28
N SER A 21 19.21 0.24 10.47
CA SER A 21 18.59 1.09 9.46
C SER A 21 18.17 0.25 8.26
N SER A 22 16.89 0.32 7.90
CA SER A 22 16.36 -0.25 6.67
C SER A 22 15.76 0.86 5.80
N ILE A 23 15.94 0.73 4.49
CA ILE A 23 15.44 1.67 3.49
C ILE A 23 14.15 1.06 2.93
N VAL A 24 13.02 1.74 3.09
CA VAL A 24 11.72 1.32 2.59
C VAL A 24 11.40 2.09 1.31
N VAL A 25 11.15 1.38 0.22
CA VAL A 25 10.75 1.96 -1.07
C VAL A 25 9.29 2.41 -1.01
N GLN A 26 9.06 3.70 -1.27
CA GLN A 26 7.72 4.28 -1.30
C GLN A 26 6.95 3.81 -2.55
N ASP A 27 5.64 3.65 -2.42
CA ASP A 27 4.78 3.36 -3.57
C ASP A 27 4.63 4.60 -4.47
N VAL A 28 4.37 4.41 -5.76
CA VAL A 28 4.27 5.49 -6.76
C VAL A 28 3.21 6.54 -6.36
N GLY A 29 2.16 6.12 -5.65
CA GLY A 29 1.13 7.03 -5.12
C GLY A 29 1.59 7.90 -3.96
N GLU A 30 2.58 7.46 -3.18
CA GLU A 30 3.08 8.15 -1.98
C GLU A 30 4.28 9.07 -2.28
N ARG A 31 4.91 8.89 -3.44
CA ARG A 31 6.07 9.68 -3.87
C ARG A 31 5.69 11.12 -4.24
N ALA A 32 6.60 12.05 -3.95
CA ALA A 32 6.50 13.43 -4.43
C ALA A 32 6.48 13.49 -5.97
N THR A 33 5.95 14.57 -6.56
CA THR A 33 5.78 14.71 -8.02
C THR A 33 7.08 14.47 -8.80
N ALA A 34 8.23 14.85 -8.24
CA ALA A 34 9.56 14.62 -8.83
C ALA A 34 10.05 13.15 -8.76
N GLY A 35 9.42 12.30 -7.95
CA GLY A 35 9.77 10.89 -7.75
C GLY A 35 8.85 9.88 -8.44
N LYS A 36 7.79 10.34 -9.12
CA LYS A 36 6.80 9.45 -9.78
C LYS A 36 7.37 8.66 -10.96
N ASP A 37 8.26 9.29 -11.73
CA ASP A 37 8.91 8.65 -12.89
C ASP A 37 10.18 7.87 -12.50
N LEU A 38 10.70 8.09 -11.30
CA LEU A 38 11.90 7.41 -10.81
C LEU A 38 11.65 5.92 -10.59
N ARG A 39 12.62 5.09 -10.99
CA ARG A 39 12.56 3.63 -10.88
C ARG A 39 13.68 3.16 -9.96
N PRO A 40 13.42 3.07 -8.63
CA PRO A 40 14.45 2.67 -7.68
C PRO A 40 14.99 1.30 -8.05
N THR A 41 16.30 1.22 -8.20
CA THR A 41 16.98 0.08 -8.79
C THR A 41 18.31 -0.19 -8.08
N ILE A 42 18.52 -1.45 -7.71
CA ILE A 42 19.82 -1.93 -7.22
C ILE A 42 20.64 -2.43 -8.40
N LYS A 43 21.88 -1.95 -8.49
CA LYS A 43 22.84 -2.34 -9.51
C LYS A 43 24.08 -2.90 -8.84
N LEU A 44 24.57 -4.04 -9.33
CA LEU A 44 25.79 -4.65 -8.83
C LEU A 44 26.99 -4.18 -9.64
N VAL A 45 28.05 -3.79 -8.93
CA VAL A 45 29.31 -3.30 -9.49
C VAL A 45 30.48 -4.12 -8.95
N ASP A 46 31.55 -4.22 -9.73
CA ASP A 46 32.81 -4.83 -9.33
C ASP A 46 33.59 -3.91 -8.36
N ALA A 47 34.73 -4.38 -7.85
CA ALA A 47 35.60 -3.61 -6.96
C ALA A 47 36.18 -2.33 -7.59
N ASN A 48 36.12 -2.19 -8.92
CA ASN A 48 36.59 -1.05 -9.68
C ASN A 48 35.44 -0.12 -10.10
N GLY A 49 34.20 -0.41 -9.72
CA GLY A 49 33.01 0.35 -10.09
C GLY A 49 32.47 0.04 -11.49
N ASN A 50 32.96 -1.00 -12.16
CA ASN A 50 32.40 -1.47 -13.43
C ASN A 50 31.17 -2.32 -13.18
N ASP A 51 30.25 -2.29 -14.14
CA ASP A 51 29.01 -3.04 -14.02
C ASP A 51 29.25 -4.54 -14.16
N ILE A 52 28.59 -5.32 -13.30
CA ILE A 52 28.62 -6.77 -13.39
C ILE A 52 27.57 -7.22 -14.42
N PHE A 53 27.97 -8.10 -15.31
CA PHE A 53 27.08 -8.77 -16.26
C PHE A 53 26.75 -10.18 -15.75
N LEU A 54 25.48 -10.58 -15.87
CA LEU A 54 25.07 -11.94 -15.51
C LEU A 54 25.72 -12.93 -16.49
N PRO A 55 26.34 -14.01 -15.98
CA PRO A 55 27.12 -14.94 -16.80
C PRO A 55 26.28 -15.70 -17.83
N GLU A 56 24.96 -15.80 -17.63
CA GLU A 56 24.07 -16.56 -18.53
C GLU A 56 23.60 -15.77 -19.75
N ASN A 57 23.37 -14.46 -19.63
CA ASN A 57 22.68 -13.67 -20.66
C ASN A 57 23.38 -12.35 -21.03
N ASP A 58 24.56 -12.06 -20.46
CA ASP A 58 25.27 -10.79 -20.69
C ASP A 58 24.40 -9.55 -20.41
N VAL A 59 23.45 -9.70 -19.49
CA VAL A 59 22.56 -8.63 -19.03
C VAL A 59 23.16 -7.99 -17.80
N LEU A 60 23.07 -6.67 -17.71
CA LEU A 60 23.49 -5.91 -16.53
C LEU A 60 22.83 -6.47 -15.27
N ALA A 61 23.60 -6.66 -14.20
CA ALA A 61 23.12 -7.09 -12.89
C ALA A 61 22.33 -5.96 -12.21
N GLN A 62 21.13 -5.71 -12.73
CA GLN A 62 20.25 -4.63 -12.37
C GLN A 62 18.88 -5.17 -11.93
N TYR A 63 18.46 -4.81 -10.72
CA TYR A 63 17.25 -5.29 -10.08
C TYR A 63 16.33 -4.12 -9.71
N PHE A 64 15.18 -4.05 -10.35
CA PHE A 64 14.15 -3.04 -10.05
C PHE A 64 13.42 -3.37 -8.75
N LEU A 65 13.20 -2.36 -7.93
CA LEU A 65 12.48 -2.49 -6.66
C LEU A 65 11.05 -1.95 -6.79
N PRO A 66 10.01 -2.77 -6.53
CA PRO A 66 8.65 -2.30 -6.46
C PRO A 66 8.40 -1.49 -5.16
N GLY A 67 7.26 -0.80 -5.11
CA GLY A 67 6.80 -0.16 -3.87
C GLY A 67 6.70 -1.15 -2.72
N LYS A 68 6.94 -0.67 -1.48
CA LYS A 68 7.00 -1.45 -0.24
C LYS A 68 8.19 -2.40 -0.11
N ALA A 69 9.10 -2.47 -1.08
CA ALA A 69 10.33 -3.23 -0.90
C ALA A 69 11.18 -2.63 0.22
N ILE A 70 11.72 -3.48 1.10
CA ILE A 70 12.58 -3.11 2.22
C ILE A 70 14.00 -3.56 1.89
N VAL A 71 14.92 -2.62 1.77
CA VAL A 71 16.34 -2.84 1.55
C VAL A 71 17.05 -2.69 2.88
N SER A 72 17.77 -3.72 3.33
CA SER A 72 18.53 -3.69 4.59
C SER A 72 20.03 -3.40 4.38
N LEU A 73 20.41 -3.05 3.15
CA LEU A 73 21.78 -2.80 2.72
C LEU A 73 21.94 -1.31 2.37
N ASP A 74 23.13 -0.77 2.62
CA ASP A 74 23.50 0.58 2.23
C ASP A 74 24.22 0.60 0.87
N ASP A 75 24.34 1.80 0.28
CA ASP A 75 25.07 1.97 -0.96
C ASP A 75 26.56 1.65 -0.79
N GLY A 76 27.11 0.82 -1.68
CA GLY A 76 28.49 0.33 -1.58
C GLY A 76 28.70 -0.86 -0.63
N ALA A 77 27.64 -1.42 -0.04
CA ALA A 77 27.76 -2.64 0.76
C ALA A 77 28.27 -3.82 -0.09
N ALA A 78 29.20 -4.60 0.46
CA ALA A 78 29.69 -5.82 -0.18
C ALA A 78 28.65 -6.94 -0.05
N VAL A 79 28.22 -7.48 -1.19
CA VAL A 79 27.23 -8.56 -1.25
C VAL A 79 27.82 -9.83 -1.86
N LYS A 80 27.43 -10.99 -1.33
CA LYS A 80 27.83 -12.29 -1.88
C LYS A 80 26.74 -12.89 -2.76
N VAL A 81 27.13 -13.81 -3.63
CA VAL A 81 26.19 -14.60 -4.43
C VAL A 81 25.26 -15.39 -3.49
N GLY A 82 23.95 -15.20 -3.65
CA GLY A 82 22.92 -15.82 -2.82
C GLY A 82 22.47 -14.97 -1.62
N GLU A 83 23.05 -13.79 -1.40
CA GLU A 83 22.63 -12.87 -0.35
C GLU A 83 21.37 -12.08 -0.76
N PRO A 84 20.38 -11.93 0.12
CA PRO A 84 19.16 -11.19 -0.21
C PRO A 84 19.42 -9.68 -0.26
N LEU A 85 19.12 -9.05 -1.39
CA LEU A 85 19.29 -7.60 -1.58
C LEU A 85 18.13 -6.79 -0.97
N ALA A 86 16.91 -7.29 -1.08
CA ALA A 86 15.70 -6.64 -0.59
C ALA A 86 14.67 -7.68 -0.16
N ARG A 87 13.82 -7.30 0.78
CA ARG A 87 12.65 -8.09 1.23
C ARG A 87 11.39 -7.35 0.82
N ILE A 88 10.52 -8.04 0.09
CA ILE A 88 9.19 -7.51 -0.25
C ILE A 88 8.21 -8.18 0.71
N PRO A 89 7.66 -7.45 1.70
CA PRO A 89 6.62 -8.01 2.55
C PRO A 89 5.41 -8.25 1.66
N GLN A 90 5.16 -9.53 1.34
CA GLN A 90 3.88 -9.90 0.78
C GLN A 90 2.87 -9.83 1.92
N GLU A 91 1.79 -9.08 1.74
CA GLU A 91 0.60 -9.31 2.54
C GLU A 91 0.26 -10.78 2.33
N SER A 92 0.38 -11.58 3.39
CA SER A 92 -0.25 -12.88 3.38
C SER A 92 -1.71 -12.57 3.11
N VAL A 93 -2.21 -13.00 1.96
CA VAL A 93 -3.64 -13.17 1.74
C VAL A 93 -4.01 -14.34 2.64
N GLY A 94 -3.96 -14.12 3.96
CA GLY A 94 -4.75 -14.89 4.88
C GLY A 94 -6.15 -14.76 4.34
N THR A 95 -6.79 -15.89 4.10
CA THR A 95 -8.22 -16.01 3.87
C THR A 95 -8.90 -15.31 5.04
N LYS A 96 -9.03 -13.99 4.95
CA LYS A 96 -9.81 -13.19 5.87
C LYS A 96 -11.20 -13.75 5.65
N ASP A 97 -11.70 -14.38 6.70
CA ASP A 97 -12.98 -15.05 6.76
C ASP A 97 -13.98 -14.32 5.85
N ILE A 98 -14.39 -14.95 4.74
CA ILE A 98 -15.31 -14.35 3.74
C ILE A 98 -16.65 -13.99 4.40
N THR A 99 -16.86 -14.50 5.60
CA THR A 99 -17.95 -14.23 6.53
C THR A 99 -17.95 -12.80 7.09
N GLY A 100 -16.86 -12.03 6.96
CA GLY A 100 -16.84 -10.61 7.34
C GLY A 100 -17.85 -9.74 6.58
N GLY A 101 -18.38 -10.23 5.45
CA GLY A 101 -19.42 -9.58 4.64
C GLY A 101 -20.85 -10.10 4.85
N LEU A 102 -21.07 -11.14 5.67
CA LEU A 102 -22.42 -11.69 5.91
C LEU A 102 -23.45 -10.78 6.61
N PRO A 103 -23.12 -9.67 7.31
CA PRO A 103 -24.14 -8.89 8.01
C PRO A 103 -25.24 -8.36 7.09
N ARG A 104 -24.86 -7.93 5.88
CA ARG A 104 -25.82 -7.39 4.89
C ARG A 104 -26.68 -8.47 4.24
N VAL A 105 -26.16 -9.68 4.10
CA VAL A 105 -26.89 -10.80 3.50
C VAL A 105 -27.97 -11.29 4.46
N ALA A 106 -27.66 -11.37 5.76
CA ALA A 106 -28.64 -11.73 6.79
C ALA A 106 -29.84 -10.76 6.81
N ASP A 107 -29.58 -9.44 6.79
CA ASP A 107 -30.65 -8.43 6.78
C ASP A 107 -31.55 -8.53 5.53
N LEU A 108 -30.97 -8.85 4.37
CA LEU A 108 -31.72 -9.01 3.11
C LEU A 108 -32.58 -10.28 3.09
N PHE A 109 -32.12 -11.38 3.70
CA PHE A 109 -32.88 -12.63 3.75
C PHE A 109 -33.90 -12.70 4.88
N GLU A 110 -33.65 -12.02 6.01
CA GLU A 110 -34.57 -12.04 7.16
C GLU A 110 -35.71 -11.00 7.03
N ALA A 111 -35.67 -10.12 6.02
CA ALA A 111 -36.69 -9.11 5.72
C ALA A 111 -37.17 -8.31 6.96
N ARG A 112 -36.26 -8.07 7.91
CA ARG A 112 -36.58 -7.41 9.17
C ARG A 112 -36.85 -5.92 8.93
N LYS A 113 -37.87 -5.38 9.60
CA LYS A 113 -38.10 -3.94 9.58
C LYS A 113 -36.91 -3.22 10.26
N PRO A 114 -36.27 -2.25 9.60
CA PRO A 114 -35.18 -1.48 10.21
C PRO A 114 -35.64 -0.82 11.52
N LYS A 115 -34.76 -0.77 12.51
CA LYS A 115 -35.04 -0.10 13.80
C LYS A 115 -35.30 1.40 13.62
N GLU A 116 -34.64 2.00 12.64
CA GLU A 116 -34.85 3.38 12.21
C GLU A 116 -35.34 3.39 10.75
N PRO A 117 -36.65 3.45 10.50
CA PRO A 117 -37.17 3.48 9.14
C PRO A 117 -36.94 4.85 8.49
N ALA A 118 -36.37 4.86 7.29
CA ALA A 118 -36.41 6.03 6.42
C ALA A 118 -37.83 6.19 5.86
N ILE A 119 -38.40 7.39 5.95
CA ILE A 119 -39.73 7.69 5.41
C ILE A 119 -39.55 8.19 3.97
N LEU A 120 -40.19 7.52 3.02
CA LEU A 120 -40.26 7.94 1.62
C LEU A 120 -41.60 8.65 1.37
N ALA A 121 -41.63 9.61 0.45
CA ALA A 121 -42.86 10.27 0.06
C ALA A 121 -43.72 9.32 -0.79
N GLU A 122 -44.93 9.02 -0.33
CA GLU A 122 -45.87 8.13 -1.05
C GLU A 122 -46.48 8.79 -2.30
N ILE A 123 -46.51 10.13 -2.33
CA ILE A 123 -47.17 10.91 -3.37
C ILE A 123 -46.19 11.93 -3.93
N SER A 124 -46.20 12.10 -5.25
CA SER A 124 -45.47 13.15 -5.95
C SER A 124 -46.07 14.53 -5.66
N GLY A 125 -45.27 15.47 -5.18
CA GLY A 125 -45.72 16.82 -4.89
C GLY A 125 -44.66 17.67 -4.19
N ILE A 126 -45.05 18.88 -3.79
CA ILE A 126 -44.21 19.76 -2.98
C ILE A 126 -44.43 19.40 -1.51
N VAL A 127 -43.39 18.97 -0.81
CA VAL A 127 -43.44 18.60 0.61
C VAL A 127 -42.97 19.78 1.47
N SER A 128 -43.71 20.08 2.54
CA SER A 128 -43.36 21.13 3.51
C SER A 128 -43.61 20.64 4.93
N PHE A 129 -42.62 20.81 5.81
CA PHE A 129 -42.77 20.40 7.21
C PHE A 129 -43.75 21.32 7.96
N GLY A 130 -44.75 20.73 8.62
CA GLY A 130 -45.65 21.44 9.52
C GLY A 130 -45.00 21.79 10.86
N LYS A 131 -45.73 22.50 11.73
CA LYS A 131 -45.27 22.83 13.10
C LYS A 131 -45.10 21.53 13.92
N GLU A 132 -43.91 21.33 14.48
CA GLU A 132 -43.57 20.14 15.27
C GLU A 132 -44.46 20.01 16.52
N THR A 133 -44.90 18.78 16.81
CA THR A 133 -45.59 18.44 18.06
C THR A 133 -44.79 17.36 18.80
N LYS A 134 -44.58 17.55 20.11
CA LYS A 134 -43.96 16.65 21.10
C LYS A 134 -43.20 15.44 20.51
N GLY A 135 -42.05 15.72 19.88
CA GLY A 135 -41.03 14.72 19.56
C GLY A 135 -41.17 13.94 18.25
N LYS A 136 -42.16 14.23 17.40
CA LYS A 136 -42.28 13.62 16.06
C LYS A 136 -42.44 14.69 14.98
N ARG A 137 -41.56 14.67 13.97
CA ARG A 137 -41.67 15.50 12.77
C ARG A 137 -42.91 15.10 11.98
N ARG A 138 -43.78 16.07 11.68
CA ARG A 138 -44.85 15.91 10.70
C ARG A 138 -44.31 16.31 9.32
N LEU A 139 -44.26 15.34 8.41
CA LEU A 139 -44.14 15.57 6.97
C LEU A 139 -45.44 16.16 6.42
#